data_AF-A0A9E4LWY1-F1
#
_entry.id   AF-A0A9E4LWY1-F1
#
_cell.length_a   1.000
_cell.length_b   1.000
_cell.length_c   1.000
_cell.angle_alpha   90.00
_cell.angle_beta   90.00
_cell.angle_gamma   90.00
#
_symmetry.space_group_name_H-M   'P 1'
#
loop_
_entity.id
_entity.type
_entity.pdbx_description
1 polymer ?
#
loop_
_entity_poly.entity_id
_entity_poly.type
_entity_poly.pdbx_seq_one_letter_code
_entity_poly.pdbx_strand_id
1 'polypeptide(L)'
;MYKKFDKLSIMKNDLITIFEIYARVRRFKHSTLGKKIALAPDFHARLKVGRVSIRKAEEVMLKLSEIWPEEVPWPKDIPRPKPQNKDAA
;
A
#
# COMPACT_ATOMS: atom_id res chain seq x y z
N MET A 1 12.33 -10.04 -20.32
CA MET A 1 13.10 -9.84 -19.07
C MET A 1 12.89 -8.41 -18.57
N TYR A 2 11.74 -8.12 -17.94
CA TYR A 2 11.45 -6.77 -17.44
C TYR A 2 12.07 -6.59 -16.04
N LYS A 3 13.01 -5.64 -15.99
CA LYS A 3 13.98 -5.41 -14.92
C LYS A 3 13.25 -4.87 -13.67
N LYS A 4 13.55 -5.41 -12.48
CA LYS A 4 13.06 -5.06 -11.14
C LYS A 4 12.65 -3.59 -10.87
N PHE A 5 13.26 -2.62 -11.55
CA PHE A 5 12.95 -1.19 -11.45
C PHE A 5 11.53 -0.83 -11.91
N ASP A 6 11.02 -1.50 -12.95
CA ASP A 6 9.70 -1.20 -13.53
C ASP A 6 8.57 -1.64 -12.58
N LYS A 7 8.68 -2.87 -12.06
CA LYS A 7 7.77 -3.43 -11.05
C LYS A 7 7.72 -2.56 -9.78
N LEU A 8 8.85 -2.00 -9.37
CA LEU A 8 8.90 -1.13 -8.19
C LEU A 8 8.26 0.23 -8.44
N SER A 9 8.39 0.78 -9.66
CA SER A 9 7.78 2.06 -10.04
C SER A 9 6.25 1.94 -10.07
N ILE A 10 5.74 0.88 -10.70
CA ILE A 10 4.30 0.58 -10.80
C ILE A 10 3.71 0.38 -9.39
N MET A 11 4.32 -0.49 -8.59
CA MET A 11 3.84 -0.79 -7.23
C MET A 11 3.85 0.44 -6.31
N LYS A 12 4.77 1.40 -6.51
CA LYS A 12 4.79 2.65 -5.74
C LYS A 12 3.59 3.52 -6.06
N ASN A 13 3.29 3.73 -7.34
CA ASN A 13 2.17 4.57 -7.79
C ASN A 13 0.83 3.95 -7.37
N ASP A 14 0.71 2.64 -7.50
CA ASP A 14 -0.44 1.87 -7.04
C ASP A 14 -0.64 2.06 -5.53
N LEU A 15 0.42 1.88 -4.74
CA LEU A 15 0.35 2.02 -3.30
C LEU A 15 0.04 3.46 -2.86
N ILE A 16 0.57 4.48 -3.54
CA ILE A 16 0.21 5.89 -3.29
C ILE A 16 -1.30 6.07 -3.49
N THR A 17 -1.82 5.56 -4.60
CA THR A 17 -3.24 5.69 -4.95
C THR A 17 -4.13 5.02 -3.91
N ILE A 18 -3.84 3.78 -3.54
CA ILE A 18 -4.56 3.03 -2.50
C ILE A 18 -4.50 3.77 -1.16
N PHE A 19 -3.32 4.26 -0.78
CA PHE A 19 -3.11 4.96 0.47
C PHE A 19 -3.90 6.27 0.55
N GLU A 20 -3.91 7.05 -0.54
CA GLU A 20 -4.65 8.31 -0.64
C GLU A 20 -6.18 8.08 -0.62
N ILE A 21 -6.67 7.07 -1.32
CA ILE A 21 -8.10 6.68 -1.29
C ILE A 21 -8.50 6.28 0.13
N TYR A 22 -7.74 5.39 0.77
CA TYR A 22 -8.05 4.93 2.12
C TYR A 22 -8.02 6.09 3.14
N ALA A 23 -7.03 6.97 3.04
CA ALA A 23 -6.93 8.17 3.88
C ALA A 23 -8.18 9.07 3.72
N ARG A 24 -8.64 9.27 2.48
CA ARG A 24 -9.84 10.07 2.19
C ARG A 24 -11.10 9.44 2.78
N VAL A 25 -11.30 8.14 2.56
CA VAL A 25 -12.49 7.40 3.04
C VAL A 25 -12.56 7.42 4.56
N ARG A 26 -11.44 7.15 5.24
CA ARG A 26 -11.37 7.16 6.71
C ARG A 26 -11.18 8.55 7.32
N ARG A 27 -11.08 9.61 6.50
CA ARG A 27 -10.79 11.00 6.89
C ARG A 27 -9.55 11.14 7.78
N PHE A 28 -8.52 10.33 7.50
CA PHE A 28 -7.24 10.39 8.22
C PHE A 28 -6.23 11.27 7.49
N LYS A 29 -5.42 12.00 8.27
CA LYS A 29 -4.20 12.62 7.74
C LYS A 29 -3.22 11.53 7.29
N HIS A 30 -2.45 11.79 6.24
CA HIS A 30 -1.44 10.85 5.75
C HIS A 30 -0.43 10.44 6.84
N SER A 31 -0.08 11.35 7.76
CA SER A 31 0.82 11.05 8.88
C SER A 31 0.20 10.11 9.91
N THR A 32 -1.08 10.31 10.24
CA THR A 32 -1.85 9.42 11.12
C THR A 32 -1.97 8.03 10.50
N LEU A 33 -2.28 7.97 9.20
CA LEU A 33 -2.41 6.72 8.48
C LEU A 33 -1.06 5.97 8.39
N GLY A 34 0.02 6.69 8.09
CA GLY A 34 1.37 6.13 8.01
C GLY A 34 1.81 5.55 9.36
N LYS A 35 1.53 6.25 10.47
CA LYS A 35 1.77 5.73 11.82
C LYS A 35 0.95 4.46 12.10
N LYS A 36 -0.33 4.43 11.72
CA LYS A 36 -1.23 3.30 11.98
C LYS A 36 -0.89 2.04 11.18
N ILE A 37 -0.60 2.18 9.88
CA ILE A 37 -0.43 1.03 8.97
C ILE A 37 1.05 0.68 8.78
N ALA A 38 1.87 1.70 8.52
CA ALA A 38 3.27 1.52 8.16
C ALA A 38 4.21 1.62 9.37
N LEU A 39 3.71 2.00 10.56
CA LEU A 39 4.51 2.37 11.74
C LEU A 39 5.49 3.52 11.47
N ALA A 40 5.19 4.36 10.47
CA ALA A 40 6.04 5.46 10.05
C ALA A 40 5.16 6.65 9.61
N PRO A 41 5.13 7.78 10.35
CA PRO A 41 4.27 8.91 10.01
C PRO A 41 4.70 9.61 8.70
N ASP A 42 5.97 9.49 8.31
CA ASP A 42 6.51 10.03 7.06
C ASP A 42 6.42 9.04 5.89
N PHE A 43 5.78 7.89 6.08
CA PHE A 43 5.74 6.80 5.10
C PHE A 43 5.27 7.28 3.72
N HIS A 44 4.20 8.06 3.67
CA HIS A 44 3.65 8.58 2.43
C HIS A 44 4.64 9.49 1.68
N ALA A 45 5.35 10.37 2.40
CA ALA A 45 6.38 11.22 1.81
C ALA A 45 7.55 10.39 1.29
N ARG A 46 8.01 9.40 2.06
CA ARG A 46 9.07 8.46 1.67
C ARG A 46 8.69 7.64 0.44
N LEU A 47 7.41 7.25 0.33
CA LEU A 47 6.90 6.50 -0.80
C LEU A 47 6.99 7.33 -2.10
N LYS A 48 6.59 8.62 -2.05
CA LYS A 48 6.67 9.56 -3.18
C LYS A 48 8.09 9.79 -3.67
N VAL A 49 9.08 9.84 -2.77
CA VAL A 49 10.51 9.99 -3.15
C VAL A 49 11.23 8.66 -3.36
N GLY A 50 10.51 7.54 -3.29
CA GLY A 50 11.06 6.20 -3.52
C GLY A 50 12.00 5.67 -2.43
N ARG A 51 12.01 6.26 -1.22
CA ARG A 51 12.79 5.85 -0.04
C ARG A 51 12.07 4.78 0.81
N VAL A 52 11.39 3.87 0.14
CA VAL A 52 10.67 2.73 0.73
C VAL A 52 11.16 1.47 0.01
N SER A 53 11.52 0.45 0.79
CA SER A 53 11.92 -0.85 0.24
C SER A 53 10.71 -1.56 -0.39
N ILE A 54 10.97 -2.40 -1.39
CA ILE A 54 9.92 -3.20 -2.06
C ILE A 54 9.11 -3.98 -1.03
N ARG A 55 9.81 -4.71 -0.15
CA ARG A 55 9.22 -5.49 0.93
C ARG A 55 8.28 -4.66 1.81
N LYS A 56 8.71 -3.45 2.21
CA LYS A 56 7.88 -2.60 3.07
C LYS A 56 6.62 -2.10 2.34
N ALA A 57 6.73 -1.80 1.05
CA ALA A 57 5.58 -1.42 0.25
C ALA A 57 4.59 -2.60 0.10
N GLU A 58 5.09 -3.82 -0.15
CA GLU A 58 4.27 -5.04 -0.21
C GLU A 58 3.56 -5.32 1.13
N GLU A 59 4.28 -5.20 2.26
CA GLU A 59 3.70 -5.35 3.60
C GLU A 59 2.57 -4.36 3.87
N VAL A 60 2.73 -3.09 3.47
CA VAL A 60 1.70 -2.06 3.66
C VAL A 60 0.52 -2.27 2.72
N MET A 61 0.77 -2.67 1.48
CA MET A 61 -0.26 -3.00 0.49
C MET A 61 -1.13 -4.17 0.97
N LEU A 62 -0.51 -5.21 1.55
CA LEU A 62 -1.23 -6.34 2.15
C LEU A 62 -2.10 -5.89 3.31
N LYS A 63 -1.55 -5.12 4.26
CA LYS A 63 -2.33 -4.58 5.39
C LYS A 63 -3.52 -3.74 4.93
N LEU A 64 -3.33 -2.90 3.90
CA LEU A 64 -4.42 -2.11 3.32
C LEU A 64 -5.49 -2.97 2.67
N SER A 65 -5.10 -4.07 2.03
CA SER A 65 -6.04 -5.08 1.49
C SER A 65 -6.86 -5.74 2.60
N GLU A 66 -6.26 -6.05 3.74
CA GLU A 66 -6.95 -6.69 4.87
C GLU A 66 -7.97 -5.77 5.54
N ILE A 67 -7.63 -4.49 5.74
CA ILE A 67 -8.49 -3.52 6.44
C ILE A 67 -9.35 -2.67 5.50
N TRP A 68 -9.38 -3.03 4.21
CA TRP A 68 -10.05 -2.21 3.19
C TRP A 68 -11.54 -2.05 3.53
N PRO A 69 -12.11 -0.84 3.42
CA PRO A 69 -13.49 -0.59 3.78
C PRO A 69 -14.43 -1.39 2.85
N GLU A 70 -15.44 -2.05 3.41
CA GLU A 70 -16.43 -2.78 2.62
C GLU A 70 -17.31 -1.84 1.78
N GLU A 71 -17.45 -0.59 2.22
CA GLU A 71 -18.28 0.41 1.54
C GLU A 71 -17.63 0.95 0.26
N VAL A 72 -16.36 0.63 0.02
CA VAL A 72 -15.57 1.20 -1.08
C VAL A 72 -14.98 0.08 -1.93
N PRO A 73 -15.26 0.04 -3.24
CA PRO A 73 -14.67 -0.97 -4.10
C PRO A 73 -13.14 -0.78 -4.18
N TRP A 74 -12.42 -1.89 -4.23
CA TRP A 74 -11.00 -1.86 -4.53
C TRP A 74 -10.76 -1.29 -5.95
N PRO A 75 -9.77 -0.41 -6.16
CA PRO A 75 -9.50 0.15 -7.49
C PRO A 75 -9.22 -0.93 -8.54
N LYS A 76 -9.90 -0.86 -9.69
CA LYS A 76 -9.87 -1.90 -10.72
C LYS A 76 -8.50 -2.07 -11.39
N ASP A 77 -7.74 -0.99 -11.49
CA ASP A 77 -6.43 -0.97 -12.15
C ASP A 77 -5.31 -1.54 -11.28
N ILE A 78 -5.59 -1.76 -9.99
CA ILE A 78 -4.58 -2.15 -9.00
C ILE A 78 -4.85 -3.57 -8.53
N PRO A 79 -3.95 -4.54 -8.77
CA PRO A 79 -4.14 -5.90 -8.32
C PRO A 79 -4.18 -5.95 -6.79
N ARG A 80 -5.30 -6.41 -6.23
CA ARG A 80 -5.43 -6.61 -4.78
C ARG A 80 -4.57 -7.80 -4.36
N PRO A 81 -3.60 -7.62 -3.43
CA PRO A 81 -2.84 -8.76 -2.94
C PRO A 81 -3.79 -9.69 -2.19
N LYS A 82 -3.71 -10.98 -2.52
CA LYS A 82 -4.35 -12.02 -1.73
C LYS A 82 -3.44 -12.30 -0.52
N PRO A 83 -3.99 -12.49 0.68
CA PRO A 83 -3.21 -13.07 1.76
C PRO A 83 -2.64 -14.39 1.25
N GLN A 84 -1.31 -14.53 1.26
CA GLN A 84 -0.71 -15.84 1.09
C GLN A 84 -1.08 -16.60 2.37
N ASN A 85 -2.02 -17.54 2.26
CA ASN A 85 -2.26 -18.51 3.33
C ASN A 85 -0.90 -19.08 3.72
N LYS A 86 -0.44 -18.75 4.93
CA LYS A 86 0.69 -19.41 5.59
C LYS A 86 0.23 -20.74 6.21
N ASP A 87 -0.60 -21.49 5.48
CA ASP A 87 -1.01 -22.84 5.83
C ASP A 87 -0.52 -23.78 4.73
N ALA A 88 0.78 -24.02 4.76
CA ALA A 88 1.43 -25.20 4.22
C ALA A 88 2.65 -25.47 5.13
N ALA A 89 2.35 -25.83 6.38
CA ALA A 89 3.28 -26.45 7.31
C ALA A 89 3.04 -27.96 7.29
#